data_AF-A0A031K1N9-F1
#
_entry.id   AF-A0A031K1N9-F1
#
_cell.length_a   1.000
_cell.length_b   1.000
_cell.length_c   1.000
_cell.angle_alpha   90.00
_cell.angle_beta   90.00
_cell.angle_gamma   90.00
#
_symmetry.space_group_name_H-M   'P 1'
#
loop_
_entity.id
_entity.type
_entity.pdbx_description
1 polymer ?
#
loop_
_entity_poly.entity_id
_entity_poly.type
_entity_poly.pdbx_seq_one_letter_code
_entity_poly.pdbx_strand_id
1 'polypeptide(L)'
;MSFGIEEIYEAAFDRTRFPELIERLGAAMGAQAGFIGWSDPDRQVGFQFQFGNDPVWLGRYVETYAALDVLLPHLHAIPEGECRPAWDLMQTPEVRESRFYREYLAPQGIVDNLAVNLIKRPGIIASLALLRREPAGRYTKLECARLAALVPHLRRAIYIQSHLVRAQEHAAADRAFAGSAGSSVLLLSAEHVLLEAAPALIPLLHLRIGEPIGEGVLGNAIARAITQGEPVAVEVVPGEDASPVRVLLESRRLDTSRFGDLADGPAASFAVHVTRVDLPRAIAFDAIGSLYGLTTTELRVLKDAVDTGDLTAIGDRQGMARATARTHLHRIYEKTGTRSFAGLSSLVHRFGTISSG
;
A
#
# COMPACT_ATOMS: atom_id res chain seq x y z
N MET A 1 -29.88 -8.59 -25.32
CA MET A 1 -28.52 -9.17 -25.27
C MET A 1 -28.35 -9.82 -23.91
N SER A 2 -27.80 -11.04 -23.84
CA SER A 2 -27.44 -11.65 -22.56
C SER A 2 -26.15 -11.01 -22.06
N PHE A 3 -26.09 -10.62 -20.79
CA PHE A 3 -24.89 -10.08 -20.18
C PHE A 3 -23.89 -11.22 -19.92
N GLY A 4 -22.65 -11.09 -20.37
CA GLY A 4 -21.63 -12.14 -20.27
C GLY A 4 -20.94 -12.13 -18.91
N ILE A 5 -20.93 -13.26 -18.20
CA ILE A 5 -20.20 -13.40 -16.93
C ILE A 5 -18.69 -13.23 -17.13
N GLU A 6 -18.17 -13.62 -18.29
CA GLU A 6 -16.73 -13.51 -18.63
C GLU A 6 -16.24 -12.07 -18.51
N GLU A 7 -17.02 -11.09 -18.94
CA GLU A 7 -16.67 -9.66 -18.88
C GLU A 7 -16.46 -9.17 -17.44
N ILE A 8 -17.20 -9.73 -16.48
CA ILE A 8 -17.03 -9.44 -15.05
C ILE A 8 -15.64 -9.91 -14.60
N TYR A 9 -15.23 -11.09 -15.03
CA TYR A 9 -13.92 -11.65 -14.66
C TYR A 9 -12.77 -10.99 -15.40
N GLU A 10 -12.98 -10.58 -16.64
CA GLU A 10 -11.97 -9.78 -17.35
C GLU A 10 -11.73 -8.44 -16.65
N ALA A 11 -12.78 -7.75 -16.21
CA ALA A 11 -12.64 -6.54 -15.39
C ALA A 11 -12.01 -6.81 -14.01
N ALA A 12 -12.18 -8.01 -13.46
CA ALA A 12 -11.55 -8.41 -12.20
C ALA A 12 -10.01 -8.44 -12.27
N PHE A 13 -9.45 -8.70 -13.46
CA PHE A 13 -8.00 -8.72 -13.70
C PHE A 13 -7.49 -7.43 -14.37
N ASP A 14 -8.37 -6.63 -14.94
CA ASP A 14 -8.06 -5.32 -15.51
C ASP A 14 -9.05 -4.26 -15.02
N ARG A 15 -8.60 -3.50 -14.02
CA ARG A 15 -9.34 -2.42 -13.38
C ARG A 15 -9.89 -1.39 -14.38
N THR A 16 -9.20 -1.17 -15.49
CA THR A 16 -9.58 -0.13 -16.47
C THR A 16 -10.87 -0.46 -17.21
N ARG A 17 -11.32 -1.72 -17.15
CA ARG A 17 -12.54 -2.22 -17.80
C ARG A 17 -13.82 -2.04 -16.98
N PHE A 18 -13.72 -1.68 -15.69
CA PHE A 18 -14.89 -1.50 -14.84
C PHE A 18 -15.88 -0.41 -15.32
N PRO A 19 -15.45 0.76 -15.82
CA PRO A 19 -16.39 1.75 -16.34
C PRO A 19 -17.27 1.19 -17.46
N GLU A 20 -16.69 0.49 -18.44
CA GLU A 20 -17.42 -0.17 -19.53
C GLU A 20 -18.33 -1.29 -19.00
N LEU A 21 -17.85 -2.09 -18.03
CA LEU A 21 -18.66 -3.13 -17.39
C LEU A 21 -19.95 -2.56 -16.77
N ILE A 22 -19.84 -1.46 -16.02
CA ILE A 22 -20.99 -0.84 -15.35
C ILE A 22 -21.93 -0.19 -16.38
N GLU A 23 -21.40 0.42 -17.43
CA GLU A 23 -22.22 0.94 -18.54
C GLU A 23 -23.04 -0.19 -19.20
N ARG A 24 -22.42 -1.34 -19.48
CA ARG A 24 -23.10 -2.50 -20.05
C ARG A 24 -24.12 -3.12 -19.11
N LEU A 25 -23.83 -3.17 -17.81
CA LEU A 25 -24.80 -3.55 -16.77
C LEU A 25 -25.98 -2.57 -16.76
N GLY A 26 -25.70 -1.28 -16.83
CA GLY A 26 -26.69 -0.22 -16.91
C GLY A 26 -27.62 -0.40 -18.09
N ALA A 27 -27.07 -0.56 -19.30
CA ALA A 27 -27.84 -0.82 -20.51
C ALA A 27 -28.69 -2.10 -20.41
N ALA A 28 -28.15 -3.19 -19.84
CA ALA A 28 -28.87 -4.45 -19.65
C ALA A 28 -30.03 -4.33 -18.65
N MET A 29 -29.93 -3.42 -17.68
CA MET A 29 -30.94 -3.17 -16.65
C MET A 29 -31.79 -1.92 -16.93
N GLY A 30 -31.59 -1.22 -18.05
CA GLY A 30 -32.33 0.00 -18.39
C GLY A 30 -32.02 1.20 -17.47
N ALA A 31 -30.81 1.26 -16.90
CA ALA A 31 -30.33 2.35 -16.06
C ALA A 31 -29.63 3.42 -16.93
N GLN A 32 -29.78 4.70 -16.55
CA GLN A 32 -29.14 5.82 -17.25
C GLN A 32 -27.80 6.20 -16.63
N ALA A 33 -27.57 5.80 -15.38
CA ALA A 33 -26.32 6.05 -14.69
C ALA A 33 -26.07 4.95 -13.65
N GLY A 34 -24.84 4.85 -13.19
CA GLY A 34 -24.49 3.93 -12.14
C GLY A 34 -23.05 4.06 -11.69
N PHE A 35 -22.75 3.42 -10.58
CA PHE A 35 -21.43 3.47 -9.98
C PHE A 35 -21.13 2.24 -9.15
N ILE A 36 -19.84 1.94 -9.04
CA ILE A 36 -19.28 1.18 -7.93
C ILE A 36 -18.54 2.17 -7.05
N GLY A 37 -18.89 2.19 -5.78
CA GLY A 37 -18.31 3.09 -4.79
C GLY A 37 -18.14 2.42 -3.45
N TRP A 38 -17.53 3.16 -2.53
CA TRP A 38 -17.41 2.77 -1.14
C TRP A 38 -18.03 3.83 -0.24
N SER A 39 -18.45 3.40 0.94
CA SER A 39 -18.91 4.28 2.00
C SER A 39 -18.51 3.71 3.36
N ASP A 40 -18.29 4.56 4.34
CA ASP A 40 -18.00 4.17 5.72
C ASP A 40 -19.10 4.64 6.70
N PRO A 41 -19.08 4.15 7.96
CA PRO A 41 -20.07 4.55 8.97
C PRO A 41 -20.09 6.06 9.25
N ASP A 42 -18.98 6.77 9.01
CA ASP A 42 -18.84 8.22 9.18
C ASP A 42 -19.38 9.00 7.96
N ARG A 43 -20.04 8.30 7.03
CA ARG A 43 -20.63 8.83 5.80
C ARG A 43 -19.61 9.44 4.83
N GLN A 44 -18.33 9.08 4.93
CA GLN A 44 -17.41 9.33 3.83
C GLN A 44 -17.76 8.38 2.70
N VAL A 45 -17.72 8.91 1.48
CA VAL A 45 -18.12 8.19 0.27
C VAL A 45 -17.12 8.45 -0.83
N GLY A 46 -16.88 7.43 -1.65
CA GLY A 46 -16.03 7.56 -2.83
C GLY A 46 -16.61 6.79 -4.00
N PHE A 47 -16.62 7.42 -5.17
CA PHE A 47 -17.03 6.80 -6.42
C PHE A 47 -15.80 6.31 -7.16
N GLN A 48 -15.69 4.99 -7.32
CA GLN A 48 -14.49 4.40 -7.88
C GLN A 48 -14.59 4.22 -9.39
N PHE A 49 -15.75 3.74 -9.85
CA PHE A 49 -16.06 3.52 -11.25
C PHE A 49 -17.48 4.01 -11.48
N GLN A 50 -17.72 4.68 -12.59
CA GLN A 50 -19.01 5.32 -12.82
C GLN A 50 -19.31 5.48 -14.31
N PHE A 51 -20.59 5.47 -14.66
CA PHE A 51 -21.07 5.79 -16.00
C PHE A 51 -22.33 6.66 -15.89
N GLY A 52 -22.55 7.56 -16.86
CA GLY A 52 -23.78 8.34 -16.98
C GLY A 52 -24.06 9.37 -15.87
N ASN A 53 -23.19 9.51 -14.86
CA ASN A 53 -23.30 10.58 -13.88
C ASN A 53 -22.58 11.84 -14.34
N ASP A 54 -23.12 12.99 -13.97
CA ASP A 54 -22.47 14.27 -14.14
C ASP A 54 -21.41 14.45 -13.02
N PRO A 55 -20.13 14.71 -13.36
CA PRO A 55 -19.07 14.90 -12.37
C PRO A 55 -19.36 16.01 -11.35
N VAL A 56 -20.08 17.07 -11.74
CA VAL A 56 -20.42 18.18 -10.83
C VAL A 56 -21.37 17.70 -9.74
N TRP A 57 -22.36 16.88 -10.11
CA TRP A 57 -23.29 16.30 -9.14
C TRP A 57 -22.60 15.28 -8.23
N LEU A 58 -21.72 14.41 -8.76
CA LEU A 58 -20.94 13.50 -7.93
C LEU A 58 -20.06 14.24 -6.92
N GLY A 59 -19.38 15.31 -7.34
CA GLY A 59 -18.58 16.15 -6.44
C GLY A 59 -19.43 16.75 -5.31
N ARG A 60 -20.58 17.33 -5.65
CA ARG A 60 -21.53 17.86 -4.65
C ARG A 60 -22.04 16.78 -3.69
N TYR A 61 -22.18 15.54 -4.14
CA TYR A 61 -22.56 14.44 -3.26
C TYR A 61 -21.51 14.20 -2.18
N VAL A 62 -20.26 14.03 -2.60
CA VAL A 62 -19.12 13.81 -1.68
C VAL A 62 -18.97 14.98 -0.71
N GLU A 63 -19.06 16.21 -1.19
CA GLU A 63 -18.78 17.41 -0.39
C GLU A 63 -19.92 17.79 0.56
N THR A 64 -21.17 17.55 0.17
CA THR A 64 -22.34 18.12 0.88
C THR A 64 -23.43 17.09 1.15
N TYR A 65 -23.85 16.32 0.14
CA TYR A 65 -25.10 15.57 0.24
C TYR A 65 -24.97 14.19 0.89
N ALA A 66 -23.78 13.60 0.97
CA ALA A 66 -23.57 12.33 1.67
C ALA A 66 -23.97 12.41 3.15
N ALA A 67 -23.66 13.53 3.80
CA ALA A 67 -24.07 13.79 5.19
C ALA A 67 -25.60 13.98 5.34
N LEU A 68 -26.30 14.35 4.26
CA LEU A 68 -27.74 14.62 4.23
C LEU A 68 -28.56 13.45 3.66
N ASP A 69 -27.91 12.41 3.14
CA ASP A 69 -28.55 11.31 2.43
C ASP A 69 -29.39 10.45 3.39
N VAL A 70 -30.71 10.63 3.33
CA VAL A 70 -31.70 9.88 4.10
C VAL A 70 -31.89 8.44 3.60
N LEU A 71 -31.46 8.13 2.38
CA LEU A 71 -31.48 6.77 1.83
C LEU A 71 -30.29 5.96 2.35
N LEU A 72 -29.13 6.59 2.58
CA LEU A 72 -27.89 5.91 2.90
C LEU A 72 -27.99 4.92 4.09
N PRO A 73 -28.61 5.25 5.24
CA PRO A 73 -28.78 4.29 6.34
C PRO A 73 -29.61 3.06 5.95
N HIS A 74 -30.65 3.26 5.14
CA HIS A 74 -31.49 2.18 4.63
C HIS A 74 -30.72 1.28 3.65
N LEU A 75 -29.91 1.89 2.78
CA LEU A 75 -29.04 1.17 1.84
C LEU A 75 -27.94 0.38 2.57
N HIS A 76 -27.34 0.97 3.61
CA HIS A 76 -26.37 0.29 4.49
C HIS A 76 -26.98 -0.87 5.25
N ALA A 77 -28.26 -0.81 5.62
CA ALA A 77 -28.96 -1.90 6.30
C ALA A 77 -29.22 -3.12 5.38
N ILE A 78 -29.13 -2.96 4.05
CA ILE A 78 -29.30 -4.08 3.12
C ILE A 78 -28.22 -5.14 3.40
N PRO A 79 -28.60 -6.42 3.52
CA PRO A 79 -27.64 -7.51 3.65
C PRO A 79 -26.66 -7.56 2.47
N GLU A 80 -25.46 -8.04 2.76
CA GLU A 80 -24.43 -8.21 1.74
C GLU A 80 -24.94 -9.16 0.63
N GLY A 81 -24.82 -8.74 -0.63
CA GLY A 81 -25.25 -9.51 -1.80
C GLY A 81 -26.75 -9.42 -2.14
N GLU A 82 -27.56 -8.71 -1.36
CA GLU A 82 -28.97 -8.49 -1.70
C GLU A 82 -29.16 -7.25 -2.58
N CYS A 83 -29.87 -7.41 -3.70
CA CYS A 83 -30.32 -6.28 -4.53
C CYS A 83 -31.62 -5.72 -3.98
N ARG A 84 -31.70 -4.39 -3.77
CA ARG A 84 -32.98 -3.72 -3.49
C ARG A 84 -33.15 -2.43 -4.30
N PRO A 85 -34.31 -2.23 -4.95
CA PRO A 85 -34.68 -0.93 -5.51
C PRO A 85 -35.06 0.04 -4.39
N ALA A 86 -34.81 1.32 -4.60
CA ALA A 86 -35.13 2.38 -3.65
C ALA A 86 -36.50 3.03 -3.93
N TRP A 87 -37.19 2.68 -5.02
CA TRP A 87 -38.45 3.29 -5.45
C TRP A 87 -39.44 3.52 -4.30
N ASP A 88 -39.82 2.47 -3.58
CA ASP A 88 -40.85 2.54 -2.53
C ASP A 88 -40.41 3.46 -1.38
N LEU A 89 -39.12 3.39 -1.02
CA LEU A 89 -38.52 4.28 -0.02
C LEU A 89 -38.51 5.74 -0.50
N MET A 90 -38.22 5.98 -1.77
CA MET A 90 -38.24 7.31 -2.37
C MET A 90 -39.65 7.92 -2.47
N GLN A 91 -40.71 7.11 -2.32
CA GLN A 91 -42.09 7.62 -2.28
C GLN A 91 -42.53 8.06 -0.88
N THR A 92 -41.78 7.75 0.18
CA THR A 92 -42.19 8.10 1.54
C THR A 92 -42.14 9.62 1.76
N PRO A 93 -43.02 10.20 2.61
CA PRO A 93 -42.98 11.61 2.95
C PRO A 93 -41.61 12.04 3.51
N GLU A 94 -41.04 11.21 4.39
CA GLU A 94 -39.71 11.43 4.97
C GLU A 94 -38.63 11.66 3.90
N VAL A 95 -38.59 10.82 2.86
CA VAL A 95 -37.62 10.99 1.79
C VAL A 95 -38.01 12.17 0.88
N ARG A 96 -39.27 12.27 0.44
CA ARG A 96 -39.68 13.31 -0.53
C ARG A 96 -39.54 14.73 0.01
N GLU A 97 -39.77 14.91 1.31
CA GLU A 97 -39.66 16.20 2.00
C GLU A 97 -38.21 16.52 2.40
N SER A 98 -37.34 15.51 2.41
CA SER A 98 -35.93 15.67 2.76
C SER A 98 -35.21 16.66 1.83
N ARG A 99 -34.21 17.33 2.41
CA ARG A 99 -33.30 18.20 1.65
C ARG A 99 -32.57 17.42 0.55
N PHE A 100 -32.15 16.20 0.84
CA PHE A 100 -31.47 15.34 -0.13
C PHE A 100 -32.31 15.07 -1.37
N TYR A 101 -33.58 14.71 -1.20
CA TYR A 101 -34.45 14.49 -2.36
C TYR A 101 -34.65 15.76 -3.17
N ARG A 102 -35.00 16.86 -2.52
CA ARG A 102 -35.35 18.13 -3.19
C ARG A 102 -34.18 18.79 -3.92
N GLU A 103 -32.99 18.72 -3.33
CA GLU A 103 -31.82 19.43 -3.85
C GLU A 103 -30.87 18.53 -4.66
N TYR A 104 -30.88 17.21 -4.43
CA TYR A 104 -29.96 16.29 -5.11
C TYR A 104 -30.69 15.35 -6.08
N LEU A 105 -31.66 14.56 -5.62
CA LEU A 105 -32.30 13.54 -6.47
C LEU A 105 -33.21 14.16 -7.55
N ALA A 106 -34.13 15.04 -7.14
CA ALA A 106 -35.16 15.60 -8.03
C ALA A 106 -34.59 16.46 -9.17
N PRO A 107 -33.60 17.36 -8.97
CA PRO A 107 -33.03 18.15 -10.07
C PRO A 107 -32.32 17.31 -11.14
N GLN A 108 -31.84 16.12 -10.76
CA GLN A 108 -31.24 15.15 -11.68
C GLN A 108 -32.28 14.21 -12.31
N GLY A 109 -33.55 14.34 -11.92
CA GLY A 109 -34.64 13.46 -12.36
C GLY A 109 -34.48 12.02 -11.91
N ILE A 110 -33.74 11.73 -10.83
CA ILE A 110 -33.51 10.37 -10.34
C ILE A 110 -34.79 9.86 -9.66
N VAL A 111 -35.29 8.71 -10.11
CA VAL A 111 -36.57 8.13 -9.67
C VAL A 111 -36.44 6.76 -9.03
N ASP A 112 -35.36 6.04 -9.31
CA ASP A 112 -35.07 4.75 -8.66
C ASP A 112 -33.55 4.53 -8.56
N ASN A 113 -33.16 3.70 -7.59
CA ASN A 113 -31.81 3.23 -7.39
C ASN A 113 -31.85 1.74 -7.06
N LEU A 114 -31.41 0.89 -8.00
CA LEU A 114 -31.19 -0.53 -7.72
C LEU A 114 -29.78 -0.68 -7.14
N ALA A 115 -29.72 -0.87 -5.83
CA ALA A 115 -28.47 -0.97 -5.10
C ALA A 115 -28.20 -2.39 -4.61
N VAL A 116 -26.92 -2.74 -4.51
CA VAL A 116 -26.43 -3.96 -3.84
C VAL A 116 -25.15 -3.63 -3.08
N ASN A 117 -25.09 -4.06 -1.82
CA ASN A 117 -23.84 -4.06 -1.05
C ASN A 117 -23.01 -5.27 -1.49
N LEU A 118 -21.99 -5.03 -2.32
CA LEU A 118 -21.13 -6.06 -2.86
C LEU A 118 -20.19 -6.61 -1.79
N ILE A 119 -19.63 -5.79 -0.91
CA ILE A 119 -18.78 -6.23 0.19
C ILE A 119 -19.06 -5.34 1.40
N LYS A 120 -19.23 -5.95 2.57
CA LYS A 120 -19.34 -5.27 3.87
C LYS A 120 -18.22 -5.75 4.77
N ARG A 121 -17.49 -4.79 5.33
CA ARG A 121 -16.44 -4.99 6.34
C ARG A 121 -16.57 -3.92 7.42
N PRO A 122 -16.00 -4.13 8.61
CA PRO A 122 -15.87 -3.05 9.60
C PRO A 122 -15.22 -1.83 8.93
N GLY A 123 -15.87 -0.67 9.01
CA GLY A 123 -15.35 0.59 8.47
C GLY A 123 -15.49 0.79 6.95
N ILE A 124 -15.95 -0.20 6.17
CA ILE A 124 -16.13 0.00 4.71
C ILE A 124 -17.24 -0.89 4.11
N ILE A 125 -18.07 -0.29 3.27
CA ILE A 125 -19.09 -0.96 2.47
C ILE A 125 -18.85 -0.59 1.00
N ALA A 126 -18.55 -1.57 0.16
CA ALA A 126 -18.53 -1.41 -1.29
C ALA A 126 -19.90 -1.75 -1.88
N SER A 127 -20.43 -0.86 -2.71
CA SER A 127 -21.77 -0.99 -3.28
C SER A 127 -21.77 -0.71 -4.78
N LEU A 128 -22.62 -1.43 -5.49
CA LEU A 128 -23.04 -1.11 -6.85
C LEU A 128 -24.41 -0.44 -6.79
N ALA A 129 -24.58 0.65 -7.52
CA ALA A 129 -25.85 1.33 -7.70
C ALA A 129 -26.12 1.55 -9.19
N LEU A 130 -27.34 1.25 -9.63
CA LEU A 130 -27.84 1.51 -10.97
C LEU A 130 -29.05 2.46 -10.87
N LEU A 131 -28.85 3.69 -11.29
CA LEU A 131 -29.80 4.79 -11.17
C LEU A 131 -30.71 4.87 -12.39
N ARG A 132 -32.01 5.03 -12.14
CA ARG A 132 -32.98 5.38 -13.17
C ARG A 132 -33.38 6.83 -13.06
N ARG A 133 -33.52 7.48 -14.21
CA ARG A 133 -34.04 8.84 -14.35
C ARG A 133 -35.34 8.85 -15.15
N GLU A 134 -36.16 9.88 -14.97
CA GLU A 134 -37.33 10.09 -15.82
C GLU A 134 -36.95 10.08 -17.32
N PRO A 135 -37.78 9.49 -18.20
CA PRO A 135 -39.10 8.90 -17.95
C PRO A 135 -39.07 7.40 -17.56
N ALA A 136 -37.91 6.82 -17.24
CA ALA A 136 -37.84 5.41 -16.85
C ALA A 136 -38.61 5.17 -15.53
N GLY A 137 -39.33 4.05 -15.44
CA GLY A 137 -40.08 3.68 -14.24
C GLY A 137 -39.28 2.84 -13.25
N ARG A 138 -39.93 2.41 -12.17
CA ARG A 138 -39.34 1.53 -11.15
C ARG A 138 -38.76 0.24 -11.72
N TYR A 139 -37.73 -0.30 -11.07
CA TYR A 139 -37.25 -1.64 -11.38
C TYR A 139 -38.31 -2.70 -11.10
N THR A 140 -38.46 -3.63 -12.04
CA THR A 140 -39.36 -4.79 -11.93
C THR A 140 -38.68 -5.91 -11.14
N LYS A 141 -39.49 -6.82 -10.58
CA LYS A 141 -38.97 -8.03 -9.89
C LYS A 141 -38.06 -8.87 -10.80
N LEU A 142 -38.35 -8.93 -12.10
CA LEU A 142 -37.54 -9.66 -13.07
C LEU A 142 -36.17 -9.02 -13.26
N GLU A 143 -36.10 -7.68 -13.35
CA GLU A 143 -34.83 -6.96 -13.46
C GLU A 143 -33.99 -7.11 -12.19
N CYS A 144 -34.61 -7.01 -11.01
CA CYS A 144 -33.94 -7.29 -9.74
C CYS A 144 -33.37 -8.72 -9.70
N ALA A 145 -34.12 -9.71 -10.16
CA ALA A 145 -33.66 -11.10 -10.20
C ALA A 145 -32.50 -11.31 -11.19
N ARG A 146 -32.50 -10.60 -12.33
CA ARG A 146 -31.39 -10.64 -13.29
C ARG A 146 -30.10 -10.08 -12.71
N LEU A 147 -30.16 -8.93 -12.03
CA LEU A 147 -28.99 -8.39 -11.35
C LEU A 147 -28.52 -9.33 -10.23
N ALA A 148 -29.46 -9.86 -9.42
CA ALA A 148 -29.14 -10.79 -8.34
C ALA A 148 -28.39 -12.04 -8.83
N ALA A 149 -28.68 -12.55 -10.04
CA ALA A 149 -27.94 -13.65 -10.63
C ALA A 149 -26.47 -13.30 -10.96
N LEU A 150 -26.15 -12.03 -11.21
CA LEU A 150 -24.80 -11.55 -11.49
C LEU A 150 -24.01 -11.19 -10.21
N VAL A 151 -24.71 -10.92 -9.10
CA VAL A 151 -24.09 -10.47 -7.85
C VAL A 151 -22.97 -11.40 -7.34
N PRO A 152 -23.10 -12.74 -7.32
CA PRO A 152 -22.01 -13.61 -6.88
C PRO A 152 -20.72 -13.42 -7.70
N HIS A 153 -20.84 -13.14 -9.00
CA HIS A 153 -19.71 -12.92 -9.90
C HIS A 153 -19.11 -11.54 -9.69
N LEU A 154 -19.95 -10.50 -9.57
CA LEU A 154 -19.51 -9.13 -9.27
C LEU A 154 -18.75 -9.08 -7.94
N ARG A 155 -19.27 -9.73 -6.90
CA ARG A 155 -18.61 -9.86 -5.60
C ARG A 155 -17.21 -10.46 -5.77
N ARG A 156 -17.11 -11.59 -6.47
CA ARG A 156 -15.81 -12.26 -6.70
C ARG A 156 -14.85 -11.36 -7.48
N ALA A 157 -15.33 -10.62 -8.47
CA ALA A 157 -14.50 -9.67 -9.22
C ALA A 157 -13.95 -8.54 -8.36
N ILE A 158 -14.79 -7.95 -7.49
CA ILE A 158 -14.34 -6.92 -6.54
C ILE A 158 -13.32 -7.50 -5.55
N TYR A 159 -13.52 -8.72 -5.03
CA TYR A 159 -12.52 -9.38 -4.17
C TYR A 159 -11.19 -9.59 -4.88
N ILE A 160 -11.19 -10.17 -6.10
CA ILE A 160 -9.96 -10.39 -6.88
C ILE A 160 -9.21 -9.08 -7.09
N GLN A 161 -9.91 -8.05 -7.57
CA GLN A 161 -9.31 -6.75 -7.83
C GLN A 161 -8.81 -6.09 -6.53
N SER A 162 -9.45 -6.33 -5.38
CA SER A 162 -8.99 -5.86 -4.07
C SER A 162 -7.67 -6.49 -3.66
N HIS A 163 -7.55 -7.82 -3.76
CA HIS A 163 -6.28 -8.52 -3.50
C HIS A 163 -5.17 -8.09 -4.48
N LEU A 164 -5.48 -7.87 -5.76
CA LEU A 164 -4.50 -7.40 -6.74
C LEU A 164 -3.98 -5.99 -6.40
N VAL A 165 -4.88 -5.08 -6.01
CA VAL A 165 -4.51 -3.73 -5.57
C VAL A 165 -3.58 -3.81 -4.35
N ARG A 166 -3.91 -4.61 -3.34
CA ARG A 166 -3.02 -4.82 -2.18
C ARG A 166 -1.66 -5.35 -2.61
N ALA A 167 -1.62 -6.41 -3.41
CA ALA A 167 -0.36 -6.98 -3.86
C ALA A 167 0.52 -5.96 -4.62
N GLN A 168 -0.10 -5.07 -5.40
CA GLN A 168 0.60 -3.97 -6.08
C GLN A 168 1.12 -2.92 -5.10
N GLU A 169 0.35 -2.56 -4.07
CA GLU A 169 0.76 -1.65 -2.99
C GLU A 169 1.94 -2.20 -2.19
N HIS A 170 1.90 -3.49 -1.79
CA HIS A 170 3.02 -4.18 -1.15
C HIS A 170 4.28 -4.16 -2.02
N ALA A 171 4.15 -4.54 -3.30
CA ALA A 171 5.29 -4.53 -4.21
C ALA A 171 5.82 -3.11 -4.47
N ALA A 172 4.96 -2.09 -4.40
CA ALA A 172 5.38 -0.69 -4.49
C ALA A 172 6.16 -0.25 -3.24
N ALA A 173 5.73 -0.67 -2.05
CA ALA A 173 6.45 -0.45 -0.80
C ALA A 173 7.85 -1.08 -0.84
N ASP A 174 7.96 -2.34 -1.28
CA ASP A 174 9.24 -3.02 -1.43
C ASP A 174 10.14 -2.30 -2.44
N ARG A 175 9.59 -1.88 -3.59
CA ARG A 175 10.33 -1.12 -4.61
C ARG A 175 10.77 0.25 -4.11
N ALA A 176 9.98 0.92 -3.29
CA ALA A 176 10.32 2.22 -2.71
C ALA A 176 11.62 2.16 -1.88
N PHE A 177 11.96 0.97 -1.37
CA PHE A 177 13.17 0.72 -0.60
C PHE A 177 14.13 -0.27 -1.27
N ALA A 178 13.98 -0.58 -2.55
CA ALA A 178 14.84 -1.54 -3.26
C ALA A 178 16.32 -1.11 -3.36
N GLY A 179 16.62 0.18 -3.15
CA GLY A 179 18.00 0.68 -3.01
C GLY A 179 18.62 0.39 -1.63
N SER A 180 17.80 0.07 -0.64
CA SER A 180 18.20 -0.28 0.71
C SER A 180 18.39 -1.78 0.77
N ALA A 181 19.65 -2.22 0.86
CA ALA A 181 19.96 -3.64 0.95
C ALA A 181 19.24 -4.26 2.17
N GLY A 182 18.23 -5.09 1.91
CA GLY A 182 17.50 -5.89 2.89
C GLY A 182 16.11 -5.33 3.14
N SER A 183 15.08 -6.07 2.78
CA SER A 183 13.66 -5.73 2.98
C SER A 183 13.30 -5.84 4.47
N SER A 184 13.83 -4.94 5.28
CA SER A 184 13.45 -4.71 6.67
C SER A 184 12.38 -3.63 6.71
N VAL A 185 11.18 -3.96 6.21
CA VAL A 185 10.06 -3.02 6.09
C VAL A 185 9.00 -3.33 7.15
N LEU A 186 8.42 -2.27 7.70
CA LEU A 186 7.18 -2.27 8.46
C LEU A 186 6.08 -1.61 7.61
N LEU A 187 4.88 -2.17 7.62
CA LEU A 187 3.71 -1.60 6.95
C LEU A 187 2.69 -1.18 7.99
N LEU A 188 2.28 0.09 7.94
CA LEU A 188 1.43 0.72 8.95
C LEU A 188 0.14 1.25 8.32
N SER A 189 -0.98 1.17 9.04
CA SER A 189 -2.24 1.85 8.67
C SER A 189 -2.12 3.38 8.78
N ALA A 190 -3.15 4.11 8.38
CA ALA A 190 -3.23 5.57 8.56
C ALA A 190 -3.13 6.00 10.04
N GLU A 191 -3.63 5.15 10.94
CA GLU A 191 -3.60 5.30 12.40
C GLU A 191 -2.33 4.72 13.05
N HIS A 192 -1.31 4.39 12.24
CA HIS A 192 -0.04 3.79 12.68
C HIS A 192 -0.20 2.42 13.37
N VAL A 193 -1.23 1.65 13.01
CA VAL A 193 -1.37 0.25 13.41
C VAL A 193 -0.42 -0.60 12.57
N LEU A 194 0.35 -1.48 13.20
CA LEU A 194 1.25 -2.39 12.49
C LEU A 194 0.47 -3.47 11.77
N LEU A 195 0.48 -3.43 10.44
CA LEU A 195 -0.23 -4.41 9.60
C LEU A 195 0.70 -5.57 9.24
N GLU A 196 1.93 -5.27 8.86
CA GLU A 196 2.94 -6.27 8.52
C GLU A 196 4.34 -5.81 8.94
N ALA A 197 5.22 -6.77 9.21
CA ALA A 197 6.60 -6.51 9.53
C ALA A 197 7.49 -7.61 8.96
N ALA A 198 8.67 -7.25 8.49
CA ALA A 198 9.72 -8.24 8.23
C ALA A 198 9.95 -9.10 9.50
N PRO A 199 9.98 -10.45 9.41
CA PRO A 199 9.99 -11.32 10.59
C PRO A 199 11.12 -11.03 11.59
N ALA A 200 12.28 -10.60 11.11
CA ALA A 200 13.43 -10.25 11.95
C ALA A 200 13.20 -8.98 12.80
N LEU A 201 12.30 -8.07 12.38
CA LEU A 201 12.01 -6.82 13.09
C LEU A 201 11.09 -7.03 14.29
N ILE A 202 10.21 -8.04 14.26
CA ILE A 202 9.24 -8.32 15.32
C ILE A 202 9.94 -8.53 16.68
N PRO A 203 10.85 -9.51 16.83
CA PRO A 203 11.56 -9.70 18.10
C PRO A 203 12.57 -8.59 18.37
N LEU A 204 13.19 -8.01 17.34
CA LEU A 204 14.21 -6.96 17.49
C LEU A 204 13.64 -5.69 18.13
N LEU A 205 12.41 -5.33 17.75
CA LEU A 205 11.77 -4.07 18.12
C LEU A 205 10.55 -4.28 19.03
N HIS A 206 10.30 -5.50 19.51
CA HIS A 206 9.14 -5.89 20.33
C HIS A 206 7.80 -5.46 19.73
N LEU A 207 7.65 -5.67 18.43
CA LEU A 207 6.46 -5.27 17.69
C LEU A 207 5.37 -6.34 17.75
N ARG A 208 4.12 -5.94 17.55
CA ARG A 208 2.98 -6.84 17.44
C ARG A 208 2.07 -6.43 16.30
N ILE A 209 1.80 -7.38 15.41
CA ILE A 209 0.88 -7.18 14.28
C ILE A 209 -0.54 -6.98 14.82
N GLY A 210 -1.25 -5.99 14.29
CA GLY A 210 -2.59 -5.58 14.69
C GLY A 210 -2.64 -4.57 15.83
N GLU A 211 -1.49 -4.21 16.44
CA GLU A 211 -1.41 -3.21 17.50
C GLU A 211 -0.87 -1.86 16.97
N PRO A 212 -1.33 -0.72 17.53
CA PRO A 212 -0.73 0.58 17.26
C PRO A 212 0.74 0.61 17.72
N ILE A 213 1.60 1.26 16.95
CA ILE A 213 2.95 1.55 17.39
C ILE A 213 2.87 2.47 18.63
N GLY A 214 3.25 1.96 19.80
CA GLY A 214 3.10 2.66 21.08
C GLY A 214 3.95 3.94 21.19
N GLU A 215 3.58 4.83 22.12
CA GLU A 215 4.17 6.18 22.33
C GLU A 215 5.61 6.19 22.91
N GLY A 216 6.32 5.08 22.84
CA GLY A 216 7.72 4.96 23.27
C GLY A 216 8.71 5.61 22.31
N VAL A 217 10.00 5.47 22.61
CA VAL A 217 11.11 6.01 21.82
C VAL A 217 11.01 5.62 20.33
N LEU A 218 10.72 4.34 20.05
CA LEU A 218 10.55 3.84 18.68
C LEU A 218 9.33 4.47 18.00
N GLY A 219 8.17 4.53 18.67
CA GLY A 219 6.96 5.07 18.06
C GLY A 219 7.02 6.55 17.77
N ASN A 220 7.62 7.34 18.67
CA ASN A 220 7.88 8.75 18.42
C ASN A 220 8.83 8.95 17.24
N ALA A 221 9.84 8.08 17.09
CA ALA A 221 10.76 8.13 15.95
C ALA A 221 10.06 7.76 14.63
N ILE A 222 9.21 6.74 14.62
CA ILE A 222 8.38 6.35 13.46
C ILE A 222 7.42 7.48 13.08
N ALA A 223 6.66 8.02 14.04
CA ALA A 223 5.72 9.12 13.81
C ALA A 223 6.43 10.37 13.26
N ARG A 224 7.63 10.66 13.75
CA ARG A 224 8.46 11.76 13.23
C ARG A 224 8.94 11.48 11.82
N ALA A 225 9.43 10.28 11.51
CA ALA A 225 9.83 9.89 10.15
C ALA A 225 8.66 10.01 9.16
N ILE A 226 7.45 9.61 9.58
CA ILE A 226 6.22 9.75 8.77
C ILE A 226 5.88 11.24 8.54
N THR A 227 5.86 12.04 9.61
CA THR A 227 5.38 13.43 9.55
C THR A 227 6.37 14.34 8.81
N GLN A 228 7.67 14.14 9.02
CA GLN A 228 8.72 14.98 8.44
C GLN A 228 9.17 14.47 7.07
N GLY A 229 9.00 13.19 6.76
CA GLY A 229 9.49 12.58 5.52
C GLY A 229 11.02 12.50 5.44
N GLU A 230 11.72 12.68 6.56
CA GLU A 230 13.18 12.63 6.66
C GLU A 230 13.65 11.39 7.43
N PRO A 231 14.86 10.87 7.14
CA PRO A 231 15.44 9.76 7.88
C PRO A 231 15.65 10.08 9.36
N VAL A 232 15.25 9.17 10.25
CA VAL A 232 15.39 9.32 11.70
C VAL A 232 16.24 8.21 12.29
N ALA A 233 17.41 8.56 12.84
CA ALA A 233 18.20 7.64 13.64
C ALA A 233 17.73 7.63 15.10
N VAL A 234 17.61 6.45 15.70
CA VAL A 234 17.19 6.27 17.08
C VAL A 234 17.85 5.05 17.71
N GLU A 235 18.15 5.14 19.01
CA GLU A 235 18.55 4.01 19.83
C GLU A 235 17.31 3.48 20.56
N VAL A 236 17.03 2.19 20.39
CA VAL A 236 15.87 1.51 20.98
C VAL A 236 16.40 0.47 21.95
N VAL A 237 15.86 0.43 23.16
CA VAL A 237 16.17 -0.62 24.14
C VAL A 237 15.00 -1.60 24.14
N PRO A 238 15.16 -2.79 23.53
CA PRO A 238 14.06 -3.74 23.40
C PRO A 238 13.85 -4.49 24.73
N GLY A 239 13.20 -3.85 25.71
CA GLY A 239 12.93 -4.41 27.05
C GLY A 239 13.99 -4.06 28.12
N GLU A 240 13.73 -4.37 29.39
CA GLU A 240 14.54 -3.89 30.53
C GLU A 240 15.98 -4.45 30.58
N ASP A 241 16.26 -5.61 29.98
CA ASP A 241 17.56 -6.30 30.06
C ASP A 241 18.27 -6.48 28.70
N ALA A 242 17.76 -5.85 27.62
CA ALA A 242 18.32 -6.04 26.29
C ALA A 242 19.39 -4.99 25.93
N SER A 243 20.33 -5.39 25.07
CA SER A 243 21.31 -4.45 24.51
C SER A 243 20.61 -3.41 23.62
N PRO A 244 21.00 -2.13 23.70
CA PRO A 244 20.44 -1.09 22.84
C PRO A 244 20.74 -1.41 21.36
N VAL A 245 19.72 -1.26 20.53
CA VAL A 245 19.80 -1.42 19.08
C VAL A 245 19.67 -0.04 18.44
N ARG A 246 20.60 0.30 17.55
CA ARG A 246 20.56 1.57 16.81
C ARG A 246 19.99 1.32 15.43
N VAL A 247 18.91 2.03 15.11
CA VAL A 247 18.25 1.92 13.81
C VAL A 247 18.13 3.28 13.14
N LEU A 248 18.22 3.28 11.82
CA LEU A 248 17.80 4.35 10.95
C LEU A 248 16.45 3.99 10.35
N LEU A 249 15.49 4.89 10.50
CA LEU A 249 14.12 4.76 10.03
C LEU A 249 13.90 5.69 8.84
N GLU A 250 13.40 5.15 7.75
CA GLU A 250 13.00 5.92 6.57
C GLU A 250 11.55 5.60 6.23
N SER A 251 10.70 6.61 6.15
CA SER A 251 9.27 6.42 5.87
C SER A 251 8.92 6.86 4.46
N ARG A 252 8.00 6.13 3.83
CA ARG A 252 7.34 6.49 2.57
C ARG A 252 5.84 6.36 2.75
N ARG A 253 5.12 7.40 2.35
CA ARG A 253 3.67 7.32 2.18
C ARG A 253 3.36 6.44 0.97
N LEU A 254 2.44 5.52 1.16
CA LEU A 254 1.92 4.68 0.08
C LEU A 254 0.64 5.33 -0.46
N ASP A 255 0.50 5.30 -1.79
CA ASP A 255 -0.76 5.64 -2.43
C ASP A 255 -1.71 4.48 -2.19
N THR A 256 -2.62 4.64 -1.22
CA THR A 256 -3.60 3.63 -0.90
C THR A 256 -4.86 3.81 -1.73
N SER A 257 -5.39 2.70 -2.24
CA SER A 257 -6.74 2.66 -2.75
C SER A 257 -7.62 2.02 -1.69
N ARG A 258 -8.71 2.71 -1.27
CA ARG A 258 -9.76 2.14 -0.40
C ARG A 258 -10.35 0.83 -0.97
N PHE A 259 -10.12 0.55 -2.26
CA PHE A 259 -10.46 -0.71 -2.90
C PHE A 259 -9.63 -1.89 -2.37
N GLY A 260 -8.37 -1.68 -1.96
CA GLY A 260 -7.53 -2.68 -1.30
C GLY A 260 -8.07 -3.10 0.08
N ASP A 261 -8.84 -2.24 0.75
CA ASP A 261 -9.38 -2.51 2.08
C ASP A 261 -10.46 -3.63 2.10
N LEU A 262 -11.02 -3.96 0.94
CA LEU A 262 -12.18 -4.85 0.82
C LEU A 262 -11.85 -6.34 1.03
N ALA A 263 -10.59 -6.73 0.79
CA ALA A 263 -10.12 -8.11 0.92
C ALA A 263 -9.88 -8.51 2.39
N ASP A 264 -8.88 -7.91 3.04
CA ASP A 264 -8.36 -8.37 4.34
C ASP A 264 -8.18 -7.23 5.37
N GLY A 265 -9.05 -6.21 5.37
CA GLY A 265 -9.00 -5.10 6.35
C GLY A 265 -8.15 -3.90 5.90
N PRO A 266 -7.81 -2.96 6.80
CA PRO A 266 -7.23 -1.66 6.44
C PRO A 266 -5.91 -1.81 5.65
N ALA A 267 -5.74 -1.02 4.60
CA ALA A 267 -4.53 -0.98 3.78
C ALA A 267 -3.38 -0.23 4.46
N ALA A 268 -2.16 -0.60 4.07
CA ALA A 268 -0.94 0.05 4.53
C ALA A 268 -0.84 1.46 3.91
N SER A 269 -0.89 2.48 4.75
CA SER A 269 -0.71 3.88 4.34
C SER A 269 0.74 4.34 4.40
N PHE A 270 1.57 3.65 5.17
CA PHE A 270 2.99 3.95 5.31
C PHE A 270 3.82 2.69 5.24
N ALA A 271 4.97 2.79 4.58
CA ALA A 271 6.04 1.81 4.64
C ALA A 271 7.25 2.45 5.34
N VAL A 272 7.76 1.79 6.36
CA VAL A 272 8.92 2.24 7.14
C VAL A 272 10.03 1.24 6.99
N HIS A 273 11.12 1.64 6.33
CA HIS A 273 12.35 0.85 6.27
C HIS A 273 13.17 1.04 7.53
N VAL A 274 13.71 -0.07 8.03
CA VAL A 274 14.53 -0.14 9.24
C VAL A 274 15.91 -0.66 8.88
N THR A 275 16.91 0.23 8.95
CA THR A 275 18.31 -0.16 8.81
C THR A 275 18.97 -0.23 10.17
N ARG A 276 19.52 -1.39 10.54
CA ARG A 276 20.41 -1.49 11.71
C ARG A 276 21.74 -0.81 11.39
N VAL A 277 22.11 0.21 12.17
CA VAL A 277 23.36 0.97 11.97
C VAL A 277 24.48 0.53 12.91
N ASP A 278 24.16 -0.33 13.88
CA ASP A 278 25.08 -0.89 14.86
C ASP A 278 25.82 -2.15 14.37
N LEU A 279 25.35 -2.77 13.29
CA LEU A 279 25.98 -3.96 12.72
C LEU A 279 26.99 -3.59 11.62
N PRO A 280 28.22 -4.11 11.66
CA PRO A 280 29.15 -3.97 10.56
C PRO A 280 28.62 -4.70 9.33
N ARG A 281 28.63 -4.04 8.16
CA ARG A 281 28.30 -4.68 6.89
C ARG A 281 29.39 -5.68 6.52
N ALA A 282 29.01 -6.91 6.17
CA ALA A 282 29.95 -7.88 5.63
C ALA A 282 30.40 -7.43 4.24
N ILE A 283 31.68 -7.19 4.05
CA ILE A 283 32.23 -6.76 2.75
C ILE A 283 32.47 -7.99 1.88
N ALA A 284 31.97 -7.99 0.65
CA ALA A 284 32.21 -9.03 -0.34
C ALA A 284 33.61 -8.90 -0.97
N PHE A 285 34.66 -9.13 -0.17
CA PHE A 285 36.05 -8.97 -0.59
C PHE A 285 36.40 -9.80 -1.85
N ASP A 286 35.94 -11.05 -1.93
CA ASP A 286 36.22 -11.91 -3.10
C ASP A 286 35.63 -11.35 -4.41
N ALA A 287 34.48 -10.67 -4.33
CA ALA A 287 33.87 -9.99 -5.46
C ALA A 287 34.70 -8.77 -5.88
N ILE A 288 35.22 -7.98 -4.92
CA ILE A 288 36.17 -6.89 -5.19
C ILE A 288 37.41 -7.45 -5.89
N GLY A 289 37.96 -8.54 -5.36
CA GLY A 289 39.15 -9.18 -5.92
C GLY A 289 38.95 -9.61 -7.36
N SER A 290 37.82 -10.24 -7.66
CA SER A 290 37.45 -10.68 -9.01
C SER A 290 37.24 -9.51 -9.97
N LEU A 291 36.52 -8.46 -9.53
CA LEU A 291 36.18 -7.32 -10.38
C LEU A 291 37.40 -6.47 -10.76
N TYR A 292 38.31 -6.23 -9.81
CA TYR A 292 39.50 -5.39 -10.02
C TYR A 292 40.76 -6.20 -10.32
N GLY A 293 40.65 -7.52 -10.50
CA GLY A 293 41.79 -8.40 -10.78
C GLY A 293 42.86 -8.36 -9.69
N LEU A 294 42.47 -8.33 -8.41
CA LEU A 294 43.40 -8.38 -7.30
C LEU A 294 43.94 -9.80 -7.13
N THR A 295 45.25 -9.90 -6.93
CA THR A 295 45.88 -11.17 -6.54
C THR A 295 45.49 -11.57 -5.12
N THR A 296 45.66 -12.85 -4.76
CA THR A 296 45.40 -13.34 -3.38
C THR A 296 46.13 -12.51 -2.32
N THR A 297 47.36 -12.08 -2.60
CA THR A 297 48.14 -11.24 -1.67
C THR A 297 47.60 -9.83 -1.58
N GLU A 298 47.21 -9.21 -2.70
CA GLU A 298 46.60 -7.88 -2.70
C GLU A 298 45.24 -7.89 -1.99
N LEU A 299 44.43 -8.93 -2.18
CA LEU A 299 43.15 -9.07 -1.50
C LEU A 299 43.33 -9.21 0.02
N ARG A 300 44.33 -9.99 0.45
CA ARG A 300 44.68 -10.13 1.86
C ARG A 300 45.17 -8.81 2.48
N VAL A 301 45.98 -8.05 1.75
CA VAL A 301 46.41 -6.69 2.15
C VAL A 301 45.22 -5.73 2.22
N LEU A 302 44.30 -5.78 1.26
CA LEU A 302 43.09 -4.96 1.24
C LEU A 302 42.19 -5.24 2.46
N LYS A 303 41.95 -6.52 2.77
CA LYS A 303 41.14 -6.93 3.92
C LYS A 303 41.75 -6.42 5.22
N ASP A 304 43.04 -6.65 5.44
CA ASP A 304 43.76 -6.18 6.64
C ASP A 304 43.74 -4.66 6.78
N ALA A 305 43.94 -3.94 5.68
CA ALA A 305 43.91 -2.48 5.66
C ALA A 305 42.53 -1.93 6.07
N VAL A 306 41.45 -2.51 5.57
CA VAL A 306 40.07 -2.07 5.84
C VAL A 306 39.62 -2.47 7.24
N ASP A 307 39.94 -3.70 7.68
CA ASP A 307 39.53 -4.21 9.00
C ASP A 307 40.21 -3.46 10.15
N THR A 308 41.46 -3.02 9.97
CA THR A 308 42.26 -2.39 11.04
C THR A 308 42.35 -0.87 10.93
N GLY A 309 42.17 -0.31 9.74
CA GLY A 309 42.41 1.12 9.48
C GLY A 309 43.88 1.55 9.61
N ASP A 310 44.82 0.62 9.84
CA ASP A 310 46.23 0.90 10.04
C ASP A 310 47.09 0.34 8.91
N LEU A 311 47.53 1.24 8.03
CA LEU A 311 48.35 0.90 6.87
C LEU A 311 49.82 0.60 7.21
N THR A 312 50.27 0.99 8.41
CA THR A 312 51.70 0.97 8.75
C THR A 312 52.14 -0.38 9.28
N ALA A 313 51.28 -1.10 10.01
CA ALA A 313 51.58 -2.42 10.53
C ALA A 313 51.01 -3.59 9.69
N ILE A 314 50.50 -3.32 8.48
CA ILE A 314 50.09 -4.39 7.54
C ILE A 314 51.24 -5.38 7.29
N GLY A 315 52.47 -4.84 7.13
CA GLY A 315 53.65 -5.66 6.91
C GLY A 315 53.85 -6.70 8.03
N ASP A 316 53.81 -6.23 9.27
CA ASP A 316 54.02 -7.07 10.45
C ASP A 316 52.91 -8.11 10.61
N ARG A 317 51.64 -7.72 10.41
CA ARG A 317 50.48 -8.62 10.51
C ARG A 317 50.44 -9.68 9.41
N GLN A 318 50.92 -9.35 8.21
CA GLN A 318 50.84 -10.22 7.04
C GLN A 318 52.14 -10.98 6.74
N GLY A 319 53.16 -10.83 7.60
CA GLY A 319 54.46 -11.50 7.46
C GLY A 319 55.26 -11.01 6.26
N MET A 320 55.21 -9.71 5.95
CA MET A 320 55.92 -9.11 4.81
C MET A 320 56.64 -7.81 5.21
N ALA A 321 57.70 -7.44 4.48
CA ALA A 321 58.39 -6.19 4.72
C ALA A 321 57.46 -4.98 4.48
N ARG A 322 57.64 -3.90 5.26
CA ARG A 322 56.84 -2.66 5.12
C ARG A 322 56.86 -2.07 3.71
N ALA A 323 58.00 -2.15 3.02
CA ALA A 323 58.13 -1.73 1.62
C ALA A 323 57.28 -2.59 0.66
N THR A 324 57.16 -3.89 0.94
CA THR A 324 56.33 -4.84 0.18
C THR A 324 54.84 -4.55 0.37
N ALA A 325 54.41 -4.33 1.62
CA ALA A 325 53.02 -3.93 1.92
C ALA A 325 52.65 -2.61 1.20
N ARG A 326 53.55 -1.62 1.22
CA ARG A 326 53.38 -0.35 0.48
C ARG A 326 53.26 -0.56 -1.02
N THR A 327 54.03 -1.49 -1.58
CA THR A 327 53.96 -1.82 -3.02
C THR A 327 52.63 -2.47 -3.38
N HIS A 328 52.12 -3.39 -2.55
CA HIS A 328 50.79 -3.97 -2.75
C HIS A 328 49.67 -2.93 -2.66
N LEU A 329 49.73 -2.01 -1.69
CA LEU A 329 48.77 -0.90 -1.58
C LEU A 329 48.79 -0.01 -2.83
N HIS A 330 49.96 0.32 -3.37
CA HIS A 330 50.06 1.11 -4.60
C HIS A 330 49.38 0.41 -5.78
N ARG A 331 49.62 -0.89 -5.95
CA ARG A 331 48.97 -1.68 -7.01
C ARG A 331 47.46 -1.77 -6.82
N ILE A 332 46.99 -1.87 -5.58
CA ILE A 332 45.55 -1.83 -5.27
C ILE A 332 44.97 -0.48 -5.67
N TYR A 333 45.62 0.63 -5.32
CA TYR A 333 45.19 1.98 -5.72
C TYR A 333 45.11 2.12 -7.25
N GLU A 334 46.13 1.67 -7.98
CA GLU A 334 46.13 1.65 -9.45
C GLU A 334 44.99 0.80 -10.02
N LYS A 335 44.82 -0.44 -9.55
CA LYS A 335 43.79 -1.37 -10.06
C LYS A 335 42.36 -0.91 -9.77
N THR A 336 42.15 -0.27 -8.62
CA THR A 336 40.83 0.23 -8.18
C THR A 336 40.56 1.67 -8.64
N GLY A 337 41.54 2.35 -9.23
CA GLY A 337 41.43 3.76 -9.62
C GLY A 337 41.29 4.73 -8.44
N THR A 338 41.69 4.33 -7.24
CA THR A 338 41.63 5.17 -6.04
C THR A 338 42.97 5.83 -5.74
N ARG A 339 42.97 6.96 -5.03
CA ARG A 339 44.18 7.78 -4.79
C ARG A 339 44.57 7.88 -3.32
N SER A 340 43.76 7.33 -2.43
CA SER A 340 43.94 7.42 -0.99
C SER A 340 43.22 6.28 -0.30
N PHE A 341 43.61 6.02 0.94
CA PHE A 341 42.91 5.04 1.77
C PHE A 341 41.45 5.43 2.02
N ALA A 342 41.14 6.71 2.16
CA ALA A 342 39.76 7.18 2.27
C ALA A 342 38.93 6.84 1.01
N GLY A 343 39.50 7.04 -0.17
CA GLY A 343 38.86 6.66 -1.44
C GLY A 343 38.70 5.15 -1.59
N LEU A 344 39.71 4.37 -1.18
CA LEU A 344 39.67 2.92 -1.17
C LEU A 344 38.65 2.37 -0.18
N SER A 345 38.60 2.90 1.05
CA SER A 345 37.62 2.55 2.07
C SER A 345 36.19 2.86 1.59
N SER A 346 35.96 4.06 1.04
CA SER A 346 34.66 4.41 0.43
C SER A 346 34.28 3.43 -0.68
N LEU A 347 35.22 3.06 -1.56
CA LEU A 347 34.98 2.06 -2.60
C LEU A 347 34.59 0.71 -2.01
N VAL A 348 35.34 0.23 -1.02
CA VAL A 348 35.12 -1.07 -0.38
C VAL A 348 33.77 -1.13 0.31
N HIS A 349 33.35 -0.08 1.01
CA HIS A 349 32.05 -0.03 1.68
C HIS A 349 30.85 -0.09 0.72
N ARG A 350 31.03 0.20 -0.58
CA ARG A 350 30.00 -0.03 -1.62
C ARG A 350 29.76 -1.51 -1.92
N PHE A 351 30.69 -2.39 -1.56
CA PHE A 351 30.56 -3.85 -1.64
C PHE A 351 30.07 -4.46 -0.32
N GLY A 352 29.50 -3.64 0.57
CA GLY A 352 28.85 -4.12 1.79
C GLY A 352 27.59 -4.92 1.44
N THR A 353 27.56 -6.16 1.92
CA THR A 353 26.42 -7.08 1.88
C THR A 353 25.71 -7.09 3.22
N ILE A 354 24.46 -7.51 3.20
CA ILE A 354 23.69 -7.78 4.41
C ILE A 354 24.12 -9.16 4.86
N SER A 355 24.71 -9.28 6.05
CA SER A 355 24.83 -10.60 6.67
C SER A 355 23.41 -11.12 6.91
N SER A 356 23.09 -12.28 6.34
CA SER A 356 21.95 -13.08 6.77
C SER A 356 22.27 -13.57 8.18
N GLY A 357 21.91 -12.77 9.19
CA GLY A 357 21.98 -13.16 10.60
C GLY A 357 20.89 -14.16 10.93
#